data_AF-A0A453DQT3-F1
#
_entry.id   AF-A0A453DQT3-F1
#
_cell.length_a   1.000
_cell.length_b   1.000
_cell.length_c   1.000
_cell.angle_alpha   90.00
_cell.angle_beta   90.00
_cell.angle_gamma   90.00
#
_symmetry.space_group_name_H-M   'P 1'
#
loop_
_entity.id
_entity.type
_entity.pdbx_description
1 polymer ?
#
loop_
_entity_poly.entity_id
_entity_poly.type
_entity_poly.pdbx_seq_one_letter_code
_entity_poly.pdbx_strand_id
1 'polypeptide(L)' 'ASPSLHLSGFLYVNGQPMSQGGYKIAYVRQEDIFFSQLTVRETLSLAAELQLPDTMSPERKEKYVNDLLFRLGLVSYR' A
#
# COMPACT_ATOMS: atom_id res chain seq x y z
N ALA A 1 4.41 17.95 19.30
CA ALA A 1 3.10 18.43 18.77
C ALA A 1 2.45 19.31 19.83
N SER A 2 1.86 20.45 19.46
CA SER A 2 1.22 21.35 20.42
C SER A 2 0.01 20.66 21.07
N PRO A 3 -0.09 20.61 22.40
CA PRO A 3 -1.21 19.96 23.11
C PRO A 3 -2.56 20.65 22.88
N SER A 4 -2.59 21.82 22.23
CA SER A 4 -3.81 22.60 21.96
C SER A 4 -4.31 22.53 20.50
N LEU A 5 -3.81 21.60 19.69
CA LEU A 5 -4.26 21.46 18.30
C LEU A 5 -5.60 20.72 18.24
N HIS A 6 -6.70 21.45 18.17
CA HIS A 6 -8.04 20.90 17.98
C HIS A 6 -8.38 20.81 16.49
N LEU A 7 -8.47 19.59 15.95
CA LEU A 7 -8.89 19.34 14.57
C LEU A 7 -10.39 19.07 14.53
N SER A 8 -11.15 19.89 13.80
CA SER A 8 -12.60 19.72 13.59
C SER A 8 -12.95 19.88 12.11
N GLY A 9 -13.91 19.09 11.63
CA GLY A 9 -14.40 19.15 10.25
C GLY A 9 -15.19 17.92 9.83
N PHE A 10 -15.66 17.90 8.59
CA PHE A 10 -16.33 16.77 7.97
C PHE A 10 -15.46 16.20 6.85
N LEU A 11 -15.39 14.87 6.75
CA LEU A 11 -14.66 14.20 5.69
C LEU A 11 -15.65 13.46 4.78
N TYR A 12 -15.54 13.70 3.48
CA TYR A 12 -16.38 13.08 2.46
C TYR A 12 -15.50 12.36 1.44
N VAL A 13 -15.90 11.17 1.03
CA VAL A 13 -15.27 10.40 -0.04
C VAL A 13 -16.34 10.13 -1.08
N ASN A 14 -16.12 10.55 -2.33
CA ASN A 14 -17.12 10.46 -3.42
C ASN A 14 -18.49 11.07 -3.04
N GLY A 15 -18.49 12.18 -2.31
CA GLY A 15 -19.70 12.89 -1.87
C GLY A 15 -20.46 12.23 -0.72
N GLN A 16 -20.00 11.08 -0.21
CA GLN A 16 -20.58 10.41 0.95
C GLN A 16 -19.75 10.70 2.20
N PRO A 17 -20.38 10.96 3.37
CA PRO A 17 -19.66 11.16 4.61
C PRO A 17 -18.84 9.90 4.92
N MET A 18 -17.60 10.08 5.35
CA MET A 18 -16.72 8.98 5.69
C MET A 18 -17.32 8.21 6.87
N SER A 19 -17.92 7.06 6.60
CA SER A 19 -18.39 6.15 7.64
C SER A 19 -17.19 5.45 8.29
N GLN A 20 -17.35 4.93 9.51
CA GLN A 20 -16.29 4.15 10.18
C GLN A 20 -15.99 2.81 9.48
N GLY A 21 -16.70 2.48 8.39
CA GLY A 21 -16.55 1.24 7.63
C GLY A 21 -15.82 1.44 6.30
N GLY A 22 -14.51 1.19 6.31
CA GLY A 22 -13.84 0.48 5.21
C GLY A 22 -13.62 1.23 3.90
N TYR A 23 -13.04 2.44 3.93
CA TYR A 23 -12.42 2.99 2.72
C TYR A 23 -11.03 2.39 2.52
N LYS A 24 -10.71 1.96 1.29
CA LYS A 24 -9.34 1.61 0.92
C LYS A 24 -8.55 2.89 0.71
N ILE A 25 -7.69 3.23 1.66
CA ILE A 25 -6.80 4.39 1.61
C ILE A 25 -5.36 3.88 1.59
N ALA A 26 -4.54 4.40 0.69
CA ALA A 26 -3.10 4.18 0.69
C ALA A 26 -2.41 5.45 1.20
N TYR A 27 -1.51 5.31 2.18
CA TYR A 27 -0.77 6.42 2.77
C TYR A 27 0.73 6.11 2.74
N VAL A 28 1.52 7.06 2.25
CA VAL A 28 2.98 6.96 2.16
C VAL A 28 3.59 7.98 3.11
N ARG A 29 4.47 7.52 4.01
CA ARG A 29 5.16 8.38 4.98
C ARG A 29 6.40 9.02 4.33
N GLN A 30 6.92 10.07 4.97
CA GLN A 30 8.20 10.67 4.58
C GLN A 30 9.38 9.73 4.85
N GLU A 31 9.34 9.01 5.97
CA GLU A 31 10.35 8.00 6.31
C GLU A 31 9.87 6.61 5.92
N ASP A 32 10.72 5.91 5.20
CA ASP A 32 10.54 4.54 4.81
C ASP A 32 10.98 3.59 5.93
N ILE A 33 10.15 2.58 6.21
CA ILE A 33 10.50 1.51 7.15
C ILE A 33 10.47 0.19 6.38
N PHE A 34 11.66 -0.29 6.01
CA PHE A 34 11.85 -1.56 5.31
C PHE A 34 12.71 -2.51 6.13
N PHE A 35 12.54 -3.81 5.91
CA PHE A 35 13.44 -4.82 6.44
C PHE A 35 14.68 -4.89 5.57
N SER A 36 15.85 -4.58 6.14
CA SER A 36 17.12 -4.52 5.40
C SER A 36 17.58 -5.87 4.84
N GLN A 37 17.01 -6.97 5.30
CA GLN A 37 17.32 -8.33 4.82
C GLN A 37 16.48 -8.75 3.61
N LEU A 38 15.46 -7.96 3.23
CA LEU A 38 14.58 -8.28 2.11
C LEU A 38 15.00 -7.51 0.87
N THR A 39 14.94 -8.20 -0.27
CA THR A 39 15.00 -7.56 -1.59
C THR A 39 13.72 -6.79 -1.88
N VAL A 40 13.77 -5.92 -2.89
CA VAL A 40 12.60 -5.18 -3.39
C VAL A 40 11.48 -6.14 -3.80
N ARG A 41 11.83 -7.24 -4.50
CA ARG A 41 10.85 -8.25 -4.93
C ARG A 41 10.21 -8.93 -3.72
N GLU A 42 10.99 -9.38 -2.75
CA GLU A 42 10.47 -10.06 -1.56
C GLU A 42 9.56 -9.14 -0.74
N THR A 43 9.94 -7.87 -0.60
CA THR A 43 9.12 -6.86 0.09
C THR A 43 7.75 -6.68 -0.59
N LEU A 44 7.74 -6.59 -1.92
CA LEU A 44 6.51 -6.43 -2.69
C LEU A 44 5.67 -7.71 -2.70
N SER A 45 6.29 -8.89 -2.77
CA SER A 45 5.59 -10.18 -2.66
C SER A 45 4.92 -10.34 -1.29
N LEU A 46 5.63 -10.04 -0.20
CA LEU A 46 5.06 -10.08 1.14
C LEU A 46 3.88 -9.10 1.29
N ALA A 47 4.04 -7.87 0.79
CA ALA A 47 2.95 -6.89 0.80
C ALA A 47 1.74 -7.36 -0.03
N ALA A 48 1.97 -7.97 -1.19
CA ALA A 48 0.93 -8.52 -2.04
C ALA A 48 0.21 -9.70 -1.37
N GLU A 49 0.93 -10.58 -0.68
CA GLU A 49 0.32 -11.70 0.07
C GLU A 49 -0.62 -11.22 1.17
N LEU A 50 -0.24 -10.16 1.89
CA LEU A 50 -1.03 -9.60 3.00
C LEU A 50 -2.22 -8.74 2.54
N GLN A 51 -2.10 -8.04 1.41
CA GLN A 51 -3.12 -7.08 0.95
C GLN A 51 -4.09 -7.67 -0.08
N LEU A 52 -3.66 -8.68 -0.85
CA LEU A 52 -4.48 -9.29 -1.88
C LEU A 52 -5.38 -10.39 -1.29
N PRO A 53 -6.57 -10.62 -1.85
CA PRO A 53 -7.47 -11.67 -1.39
C PRO A 53 -6.83 -13.07 -1.42
N ASP A 54 -7.16 -13.92 -0.45
CA ASP A 54 -6.73 -15.32 -0.40
C ASP A 54 -7.32 -16.17 -1.54
N THR A 55 -8.42 -15.71 -2.14
CA THR A 55 -9.04 -16.34 -3.32
C THR A 55 -8.21 -16.17 -4.60
N MET A 56 -7.19 -15.30 -4.59
CA MET A 56 -6.31 -15.07 -5.72
C MET A 56 -5.20 -16.11 -5.76
N SER A 57 -5.03 -16.79 -6.90
CA SER A 57 -4.03 -17.84 -7.04
C SER A 57 -2.60 -17.31 -6.88
N PRO A 58 -1.65 -18.14 -6.42
CA PRO A 58 -0.25 -17.73 -6.26
C PRO A 58 0.36 -17.14 -7.54
N GLU A 59 0.05 -17.72 -8.70
CA GLU A 59 0.58 -17.28 -10.00
C GLU A 59 0.05 -15.90 -10.38
N ARG A 60 -1.22 -15.61 -10.01
CA ARG A 60 -1.80 -14.28 -10.22
C ARG A 60 -1.16 -13.25 -9.28
N LYS A 61 -0.90 -13.62 -8.02
CA LYS A 61 -0.21 -12.74 -7.06
C LYS A 61 1.21 -12.43 -7.54
N GLU A 62 1.92 -13.43 -8.05
CA GLU A 62 3.26 -13.24 -8.61
C GLU A 62 3.26 -12.37 -9.87
N LYS A 63 2.29 -12.58 -10.78
CA LYS A 63 2.11 -11.71 -11.95
C LYS A 63 1.86 -10.26 -11.53
N TYR A 64 1.02 -10.04 -10.51
CA TYR A 64 0.74 -8.70 -9.99
C TYR A 64 2.03 -8.02 -9.49
N VAL A 65 2.89 -8.74 -8.76
CA VAL A 65 4.18 -8.21 -8.28
C VAL A 65 5.12 -7.89 -9.46
N ASN A 66 5.18 -8.75 -10.48
CA ASN A 66 5.97 -8.51 -11.68
C ASN A 66 5.52 -7.26 -12.43
N ASP A 67 4.21 -7.10 -12.63
CA ASP A 67 3.63 -5.92 -13.28
C ASP A 67 3.93 -4.65 -12.48
N LEU A 68 3.90 -4.73 -11.13
CA LEU A 68 4.17 -3.60 -10.25
C LEU A 68 5.65 -3.19 -10.27
N LEU A 69 6.57 -4.16 -10.25
CA LEU A 69 8.01 -3.92 -10.44
C LEU A 69 8.29 -3.22 -11.77
N PHE A 70 7.63 -3.65 -12.85
CA PHE A 70 7.77 -3.03 -14.16
C PHE A 70 7.23 -1.60 -14.18
N ARG A 71 6.02 -1.38 -13.67
CA ARG A 71 5.37 -0.05 -13.64
C ARG A 71 6.15 0.98 -12.81
N LEU A 72 6.82 0.53 -11.75
CA LEU A 72 7.64 1.40 -10.91
C LEU A 72 9.07 1.57 -11.41
N GLY A 73 9.45 0.95 -12.54
CA GLY A 73 10.82 1.01 -13.06
C GLY A 73 11.85 0.34 -12.15
N LEU A 74 11.40 -0.60 -11.31
CA LEU A 74 12.25 -1.34 -10.37
C LEU A 74 12.84 -2.62 -11.00
N VAL A 75 12.54 -2.84 -12.29
CA VAL A 75 13.23 -3.83 -13.11
C VAL A 75 14.54 -3.21 -13.60
N SER A 76 15.67 -3.78 -13.18
CA SER A 76 16.98 -3.34 -13.66
C SER A 76 17.04 -3.52 -15.17
N TYR A 77 17.20 -2.43 -15.90
CA TYR A 77 17.84 -2.49 -17.22
C TYR A 77 19.33 -2.72 -16.96
N ARG A 78 19.84 -3.86 -17.42
CA ARG A 78 21.28 -3.97 -17.70
C ARG A 78 21.54 -3.33 -19.06
#